data_AF-A0A376KV97-F1
#
_entry.id   AF-A0A376KV97-F1
#
_cell.length_a   1.000
_cell.length_b   1.000
_cell.length_c   1.000
_cell.angle_alpha   90.00
_cell.angle_beta   90.00
_cell.angle_gamma   90.00
#
_symmetry.space_group_name_H-M   'P 1'
#
loop_
_entity.id
_entity.type
_entity.pdbx_description
1 polymer ?
#
loop_
_entity_poly.entity_id
_entity_poly.type
_entity_poly.pdbx_seq_one_letter_code
_entity_poly.pdbx_strand_id
1 'polypeptide(L)'
;MAQLSDVSRCFTDWQQVQEDIETAQMMLDDPEMREMAQDELREAKEKSEQLEQQLQVLLLPKDPDDERNAFLEVRAGTGGDEAALFAGDLFRMYSRYAEARRWRVEIMSASEGEHGGYKEIIAKISGDGVYGRLKFESGGHRVQRVPATESQGSYSYFCLYRCGNARTA
;
A
#
# COMPACT_ATOMS: atom_id res chain seq x y z
N MET A 1 -4.41 22.88 4.46
CA MET A 1 -5.73 23.46 4.12
C MET A 1 -6.57 22.53 3.24
N ALA A 2 -6.00 21.76 2.30
CA ALA A 2 -6.75 20.82 1.44
C ALA A 2 -7.43 19.64 2.18
N GLN A 3 -6.85 19.16 3.29
CA GLN A 3 -7.39 17.98 3.99
C GLN A 3 -8.72 18.25 4.71
N LEU A 4 -8.88 19.46 5.29
CA LEU A 4 -10.14 19.86 5.94
C LEU A 4 -11.24 20.07 4.90
N SER A 5 -10.92 20.56 3.70
CA SER A 5 -11.90 20.75 2.63
C SER A 5 -12.42 19.43 2.07
N ASP A 6 -11.57 18.41 1.96
CA ASP A 6 -11.97 17.08 1.47
C ASP A 6 -12.87 16.37 2.48
N VAL A 7 -12.51 16.43 3.77
CA VAL A 7 -13.33 15.90 4.86
C VAL A 7 -14.66 16.65 4.94
N SER A 8 -14.65 17.98 4.91
CA SER A 8 -15.88 18.77 4.99
C SER A 8 -16.82 18.48 3.83
N ARG A 9 -16.29 18.35 2.60
CA ARG A 9 -17.12 18.05 1.43
C ARG A 9 -17.74 16.65 1.55
N CYS A 10 -16.94 15.64 1.87
CA CYS A 10 -17.42 14.28 2.05
C CYS A 10 -18.48 14.19 3.17
N PHE A 11 -18.31 14.96 4.25
CA PHE A 11 -19.27 15.02 5.34
C PHE A 11 -20.58 15.68 4.90
N THR A 12 -20.53 16.81 4.19
CA THR A 12 -21.75 17.46 3.66
C THR A 12 -22.48 16.57 2.67
N ASP A 13 -21.76 15.88 1.77
CA ASP A 13 -22.36 14.94 0.82
C ASP A 13 -23.04 13.77 1.56
N TRP A 14 -22.42 13.25 2.64
CA TRP A 14 -23.02 12.21 3.48
C TRP A 14 -24.27 12.71 4.21
N GLN A 15 -24.25 13.93 4.77
CA GLN A 15 -25.41 14.53 5.41
C GLN A 15 -26.59 14.67 4.44
N GLN A 16 -26.34 15.12 3.21
CA GLN A 16 -27.39 15.21 2.19
C GLN A 16 -28.01 13.84 1.89
N VAL A 17 -27.18 12.80 1.78
CA VAL A 17 -27.67 11.44 1.54
C VAL A 17 -28.50 10.91 2.72
N GLN A 18 -28.18 11.29 3.98
CA GLN A 18 -29.04 10.95 5.12
C GLN A 18 -30.40 11.63 5.03
N GLU A 19 -30.46 12.90 4.64
CA GLU A 19 -31.72 13.62 4.40
C GLU A 19 -32.53 13.00 3.26
N ASP A 20 -31.87 12.56 2.19
CA ASP A 20 -32.50 11.87 1.06
C ASP A 20 -33.08 10.51 1.50
N ILE A 21 -32.38 9.76 2.36
CA ILE A 21 -32.89 8.50 2.95
C ILE A 21 -34.13 8.77 3.78
N GLU A 22 -34.12 9.77 4.66
CA GLU A 22 -35.29 10.13 5.48
C GLU A 22 -36.48 10.52 4.60
N THR A 23 -36.23 11.29 3.54
CA THR A 23 -37.25 11.71 2.58
C THR A 23 -37.86 10.52 1.85
N ALA A 24 -37.03 9.63 1.29
CA ALA A 24 -37.49 8.42 0.63
C ALA A 24 -38.24 7.49 1.61
N GLN A 25 -37.81 7.43 2.88
CA GLN A 25 -38.49 6.66 3.91
C GLN A 25 -39.91 7.19 4.19
N MET A 26 -40.11 8.52 4.18
CA MET A 26 -41.44 9.14 4.31
C MET A 26 -42.33 8.89 3.08
N MET A 27 -41.74 8.81 1.88
CA MET A 27 -42.49 8.54 0.64
C MET A 27 -42.97 7.08 0.53
N LEU A 28 -42.44 6.15 1.34
CA LEU A 28 -42.88 4.75 1.38
C LEU A 28 -44.32 4.57 1.88
N ASP A 29 -44.88 5.57 2.56
CA ASP A 29 -46.25 5.55 3.06
C ASP A 29 -47.29 5.84 1.96
N ASP A 30 -46.86 6.42 0.83
CA ASP A 30 -47.71 6.64 -0.34
C ASP A 30 -47.67 5.42 -1.29
N PRO A 31 -48.79 4.72 -1.52
CA PRO A 31 -48.85 3.54 -2.39
C PRO A 31 -48.46 3.81 -3.84
N GLU A 32 -48.68 5.03 -4.36
CA GLU A 32 -48.34 5.39 -5.75
C GLU A 32 -46.85 5.66 -5.92
N MET A 33 -46.17 6.10 -4.86
CA MET A 33 -44.73 6.42 -4.88
C MET A 33 -43.84 5.33 -4.27
N ARG A 34 -44.43 4.29 -3.66
CA ARG A 34 -43.70 3.24 -2.94
C ARG A 34 -42.61 2.54 -3.76
N GLU A 35 -42.86 2.22 -5.03
CA GLU A 35 -41.88 1.52 -5.88
C GLU A 35 -40.66 2.43 -6.17
N MET A 36 -40.91 3.68 -6.55
CA MET A 36 -39.87 4.69 -6.76
C MET A 36 -39.08 4.96 -5.47
N ALA A 37 -39.78 5.13 -4.34
CA ALA A 37 -39.16 5.36 -3.04
C ALA A 37 -38.29 4.18 -2.58
N GLN A 38 -38.63 2.94 -2.92
CA GLN A 38 -37.80 1.78 -2.62
C GLN A 38 -36.48 1.78 -3.39
N ASP A 39 -36.53 2.13 -4.68
CA ASP A 39 -35.33 2.22 -5.51
C ASP A 39 -34.42 3.37 -5.06
N GLU A 40 -34.99 4.56 -4.80
CA GLU A 40 -34.24 5.71 -4.27
C GLU A 40 -33.62 5.40 -2.90
N LEU A 41 -34.36 4.75 -2.00
CA LEU A 41 -33.85 4.36 -0.69
C LEU A 41 -32.70 3.34 -0.79
N ARG A 42 -32.75 2.41 -1.76
CA ARG A 42 -31.66 1.46 -2.01
C ARG A 42 -30.41 2.20 -2.48
N GLU A 43 -30.53 3.05 -3.50
CA GLU A 43 -29.40 3.82 -4.05
C GLU A 43 -28.79 4.76 -3.02
N ALA A 44 -29.63 5.45 -2.24
CA ALA A 44 -29.17 6.35 -1.19
C ALA A 44 -28.45 5.60 -0.06
N LYS A 45 -28.92 4.41 0.32
CA LYS A 45 -28.22 3.56 1.30
C LYS A 45 -26.86 3.06 0.80
N GLU A 46 -26.78 2.59 -0.44
CA GLU A 46 -25.51 2.17 -1.05
C GLU A 46 -24.51 3.35 -1.11
N LYS A 47 -24.99 4.53 -1.48
CA LYS A 47 -24.17 5.74 -1.52
C LYS A 47 -23.74 6.19 -0.11
N SER A 48 -24.62 6.07 0.89
CA SER A 48 -24.30 6.32 2.30
C SER A 48 -23.15 5.45 2.77
N GLU A 49 -23.22 4.14 2.51
CA GLU A 49 -22.18 3.19 2.94
C GLU A 49 -20.83 3.50 2.26
N GLN A 50 -20.84 3.86 0.98
CA GLN A 50 -19.62 4.29 0.27
C GLN A 50 -19.02 5.57 0.87
N LEU A 51 -19.85 6.56 1.18
CA LEU A 51 -19.41 7.82 1.77
C LEU A 51 -18.90 7.62 3.21
N GLU A 52 -19.51 6.73 4.00
CA GLU A 52 -19.02 6.38 5.34
C GLU A 52 -17.64 5.75 5.29
N GLN A 53 -17.41 4.80 4.39
CA GLN A 53 -16.10 4.18 4.21
C GLN A 53 -15.05 5.22 3.79
N GLN A 54 -15.41 6.14 2.88
CA GLN A 54 -14.53 7.23 2.49
C GLN A 54 -14.21 8.17 3.66
N LEU A 55 -15.23 8.54 4.45
CA LEU A 55 -15.07 9.40 5.62
C LEU A 55 -14.15 8.76 6.66
N GLN A 56 -14.30 7.46 6.94
CA GLN A 56 -13.42 6.73 7.85
C GLN A 56 -11.95 6.79 7.39
N VAL A 57 -11.68 6.64 6.10
CA VAL A 57 -10.33 6.75 5.54
C VAL A 57 -9.80 8.18 5.64
N LEU A 58 -10.64 9.18 5.38
CA LEU A 58 -10.25 10.60 5.45
C LEU A 58 -9.98 11.07 6.89
N LEU A 59 -10.64 10.49 7.88
CA LEU A 59 -10.43 10.77 9.30
C LEU A 59 -9.16 10.14 9.87
N LEU A 60 -8.51 9.21 9.14
CA LEU A 60 -7.24 8.67 9.57
C LEU A 60 -6.17 9.76 9.55
N PRO A 61 -5.44 9.98 10.67
CA PRO A 61 -4.37 10.96 10.71
C PRO A 61 -3.29 10.55 9.71
N LYS A 62 -3.09 11.39 8.68
CA LYS A 62 -2.03 11.17 7.70
C LYS A 62 -0.68 11.43 8.35
N ASP A 63 0.24 10.49 8.21
CA ASP A 63 1.62 10.70 8.62
C ASP A 63 2.27 11.67 7.61
N PRO A 64 2.84 12.81 8.05
CA PRO A 64 3.54 13.75 7.17
C PRO A 64 4.76 13.14 6.46
N ASP A 65 5.19 11.94 6.86
CA ASP A 65 6.26 11.20 6.21
C ASP A 65 5.75 10.31 5.06
N ASP A 66 4.44 10.04 4.95
CA ASP A 66 3.89 9.10 3.96
C ASP A 66 4.07 9.57 2.51
N GLU A 67 4.08 10.87 2.27
CA GLU A 67 4.26 11.47 0.94
C GLU A 67 5.72 11.51 0.48
N ARG A 68 6.67 11.07 1.32
CA ARG A 68 8.10 11.18 1.03
C ARG A 68 8.65 10.05 0.16
N ASN A 69 9.79 10.34 -0.43
CA ASN A 69 10.69 9.34 -1.02
C ASN A 69 11.20 8.37 0.05
N ALA A 70 11.59 7.18 -0.37
CA ALA A 70 12.11 6.14 0.52
C ALA A 70 13.49 5.63 0.07
N PHE A 71 14.29 5.20 1.04
CA PHE A 71 15.43 4.34 0.79
C PHE A 71 15.02 2.89 1.07
N LEU A 72 15.24 2.05 0.06
CA LEU A 72 15.04 0.62 0.10
C LEU A 72 16.41 -0.03 0.34
N GLU A 73 16.59 -0.64 1.51
CA GLU A 73 17.76 -1.43 1.86
C GLU A 73 17.37 -2.90 1.93
N VAL A 74 18.00 -3.73 1.10
CA VAL A 74 17.82 -5.18 1.12
C VAL A 74 19.16 -5.82 1.44
N ARG A 75 19.20 -6.59 2.54
CA ARG A 75 20.41 -7.25 3.03
C ARG A 75 20.19 -8.74 3.16
N ALA A 76 21.08 -9.51 2.56
CA ALA A 76 21.11 -10.96 2.72
C ALA A 76 21.33 -11.31 4.19
N GLY A 77 20.46 -12.16 4.74
CA GLY A 77 20.58 -12.67 6.12
C GLY A 77 21.22 -14.05 6.13
N THR A 78 20.61 -14.97 6.88
CA THR A 78 21.08 -16.36 6.97
C THR A 78 20.79 -17.11 5.67
N GLY A 79 21.81 -17.70 5.07
CA GLY A 79 21.67 -18.45 3.81
C GLY A 79 22.80 -18.33 2.80
N GLY A 80 23.82 -17.52 3.06
CA GLY A 80 24.97 -17.36 2.16
C GLY A 80 24.53 -16.89 0.77
N ASP A 81 24.99 -17.59 -0.26
CA ASP A 81 24.68 -17.28 -1.66
C ASP A 81 23.20 -17.32 -1.99
N GLU A 82 22.44 -18.23 -1.36
CA GLU A 82 21.00 -18.34 -1.63
C GLU A 82 20.23 -17.15 -1.04
N ALA A 83 20.71 -16.60 0.08
CA ALA A 83 20.18 -15.34 0.62
C ALA A 83 20.53 -14.15 -0.28
N ALA A 84 21.70 -14.14 -0.92
CA ALA A 84 22.08 -13.10 -1.89
C ALA A 84 21.22 -13.16 -3.16
N LEU A 85 20.94 -14.36 -3.67
CA LEU A 85 20.00 -14.57 -4.78
C LEU A 85 18.60 -14.08 -4.42
N PHE A 86 18.11 -14.43 -3.22
CA PHE A 86 16.80 -13.97 -2.76
C PHE A 86 16.72 -12.45 -2.56
N ALA A 87 17.79 -11.81 -2.06
CA ALA A 87 17.88 -10.35 -2.00
C ALA A 87 17.79 -9.70 -3.39
N GLY A 88 18.40 -10.32 -4.40
CA GLY A 88 18.26 -9.92 -5.81
C GLY A 88 16.83 -10.06 -6.33
N ASP A 89 16.15 -11.16 -6.01
CA ASP A 89 14.75 -11.39 -6.37
C ASP A 89 13.82 -10.35 -5.73
N LEU A 90 14.03 -10.05 -4.44
CA LEU A 90 13.29 -9.01 -3.73
C LEU A 90 13.51 -7.64 -4.37
N PHE A 91 14.76 -7.26 -4.63
CA PHE A 91 15.04 -5.99 -5.28
C PHE A 91 14.36 -5.88 -6.65
N ARG A 92 14.42 -6.94 -7.47
CA ARG A 92 13.75 -7.00 -8.78
C ARG A 92 12.23 -6.89 -8.64
N MET A 93 11.64 -7.53 -7.63
CA MET A 93 10.20 -7.40 -7.34
C MET A 93 9.83 -5.95 -7.03
N TYR A 94 10.58 -5.27 -6.17
CA TYR A 94 10.33 -3.87 -5.82
C TYR A 94 10.60 -2.90 -6.97
N SER A 95 11.63 -3.15 -7.79
CA SER A 95 11.88 -2.35 -9.00
C SER A 95 10.69 -2.39 -9.95
N ARG A 96 10.15 -3.58 -10.22
CA ARG A 96 8.95 -3.75 -11.06
C ARG A 96 7.71 -3.09 -10.44
N TYR A 97 7.54 -3.21 -9.12
CA TYR A 97 6.44 -2.56 -8.39
C TYR A 97 6.51 -1.02 -8.50
N ALA A 98 7.72 -0.47 -8.42
CA ALA A 98 7.99 0.96 -8.57
C ALA A 98 7.75 1.43 -10.01
N GLU A 99 8.24 0.69 -11.01
CA GLU A 99 8.00 0.97 -12.43
C GLU A 99 6.51 1.00 -12.79
N ALA A 100 5.73 0.02 -12.28
CA ALA A 100 4.28 -0.03 -12.48
C ALA A 100 3.55 1.22 -11.94
N ARG A 101 4.14 1.89 -10.94
CA ARG A 101 3.64 3.14 -10.34
C ARG A 101 4.32 4.39 -10.88
N ARG A 102 5.18 4.25 -11.90
CA ARG A 102 5.99 5.33 -12.48
C ARG A 102 6.90 6.02 -11.47
N TRP A 103 7.32 5.30 -10.44
CA TRP A 103 8.33 5.76 -9.51
C TRP A 103 9.72 5.58 -10.11
N ARG A 104 10.63 6.49 -9.75
CA ARG A 104 12.03 6.46 -10.17
C ARG A 104 12.85 5.67 -9.17
N VAL A 105 13.55 4.64 -9.63
CA VAL A 105 14.46 3.82 -8.82
C VAL A 105 15.90 4.19 -9.17
N GLU A 106 16.69 4.59 -8.18
CA GLU A 106 18.12 4.90 -8.32
C GLU A 106 18.92 4.00 -7.38
N ILE A 107 19.82 3.19 -7.93
CA ILE A 107 20.72 2.36 -7.11
C ILE A 107 21.83 3.26 -6.56
N MET A 108 21.93 3.33 -5.23
CA MET A 108 22.93 4.14 -4.52
C MET A 108 24.17 3.34 -4.18
N SER A 109 23.98 2.08 -3.78
CA SER A 109 25.05 1.14 -3.45
C SER A 109 24.57 -0.28 -3.74
N ALA A 110 25.47 -1.12 -4.25
CA ALA A 110 25.20 -2.54 -4.47
C ALA A 110 26.48 -3.34 -4.19
N SER A 111 26.33 -4.40 -3.41
CA SER A 111 27.36 -5.38 -3.09
C SER A 111 26.88 -6.73 -3.61
N GLU A 112 27.55 -7.25 -4.62
CA GLU A 112 27.14 -8.46 -5.34
C GLU A 112 27.45 -9.74 -4.54
N GLY A 113 26.61 -10.76 -4.73
CA GLY A 113 26.87 -12.13 -4.26
C GLY A 113 27.89 -12.86 -5.12
N GLU A 114 28.54 -13.91 -4.59
CA GLU A 114 29.54 -14.68 -5.33
C GLU A 114 28.94 -15.50 -6.48
N HIS A 115 27.71 -15.98 -6.30
CA HIS A 115 26.95 -16.74 -7.29
C HIS A 115 25.78 -15.95 -7.90
N GLY A 116 25.83 -14.61 -7.81
CA GLY A 116 24.78 -13.70 -8.26
C GLY A 116 23.88 -13.17 -7.15
N GLY A 117 22.99 -12.25 -7.51
CA GLY A 117 22.19 -11.49 -6.53
C GLY A 117 23.02 -10.46 -5.76
N TYR A 118 22.56 -10.05 -4.58
CA TYR A 118 23.19 -9.00 -3.78
C TYR A 118 23.35 -9.41 -2.31
N LYS A 119 24.55 -9.24 -1.75
CA LYS A 119 24.77 -9.28 -0.29
C LYS A 119 24.08 -8.08 0.38
N GLU A 120 24.18 -6.92 -0.25
CA GLU A 120 23.51 -5.69 0.17
C GLU A 120 23.17 -4.85 -1.07
N ILE A 121 21.97 -4.28 -1.11
CA ILE A 121 21.59 -3.30 -2.12
C ILE A 121 20.79 -2.17 -1.47
N ILE A 122 21.19 -0.94 -1.79
CA ILE A 122 20.57 0.30 -1.32
C ILE A 122 20.09 1.05 -2.55
N ALA A 123 18.79 1.28 -2.63
CA ALA A 123 18.17 2.04 -3.71
C ALA A 123 17.30 3.16 -3.16
N LYS A 124 17.37 4.32 -3.79
CA LYS A 124 16.47 5.44 -3.56
C LYS A 124 15.29 5.33 -4.49
N ILE A 125 14.07 5.29 -3.94
CA ILE A 125 12.84 5.31 -4.71
C ILE A 125 12.19 6.69 -4.54
N SER A 126 12.04 7.39 -5.67
CA SER A 126 11.48 8.74 -5.72
C SER A 126 10.15 8.78 -6.45
N GLY A 127 9.16 9.44 -5.87
CA GLY A 127 7.81 9.55 -6.40
C GLY A 127 6.80 9.96 -5.33
N ASP A 128 5.54 10.10 -5.71
CA ASP A 128 4.46 10.43 -4.77
C ASP A 128 4.09 9.22 -3.89
N GLY A 129 4.12 9.44 -2.57
CA GLY A 129 3.59 8.48 -1.61
C GLY A 129 4.40 7.20 -1.45
N VAL A 130 5.71 7.24 -1.75
CA VAL A 130 6.57 6.04 -1.76
C VAL A 130 6.69 5.45 -0.36
N TYR A 131 7.11 6.26 0.62
CA TYR A 131 7.34 5.79 1.98
C TYR A 131 6.06 5.28 2.64
N GLY A 132 4.93 5.98 2.49
CA GLY A 132 3.66 5.57 3.07
C GLY A 132 3.17 4.20 2.62
N ARG A 133 3.52 3.80 1.38
CA ARG A 133 3.19 2.46 0.86
C ARG A 133 4.20 1.39 1.26
N LEU A 134 5.49 1.73 1.35
CA LEU A 134 6.56 0.76 1.62
C LEU A 134 6.92 0.61 3.10
N LYS A 135 6.43 1.49 3.99
CA LYS A 135 6.77 1.46 5.42
C LYS A 135 6.47 0.12 6.10
N PHE A 136 5.39 -0.54 5.69
CA PHE A 136 4.94 -1.83 6.24
C PHE A 136 5.73 -3.04 5.74
N GLU A 137 6.55 -2.88 4.71
CA GLU A 137 7.39 -3.95 4.16
C GLU A 137 8.67 -4.16 5.00
N SER A 138 8.98 -3.21 5.88
CA SER A 138 10.12 -3.24 6.81
C SER A 138 10.06 -4.45 7.73
N GLY A 139 11.01 -5.38 7.59
CA GLY A 139 11.04 -6.60 8.40
C GLY A 139 11.88 -7.72 7.78
N GLY A 140 11.78 -8.89 8.41
CA GLY A 140 12.39 -10.12 7.91
C GLY A 140 11.50 -10.80 6.88
N HIS A 141 12.03 -11.03 5.69
CA HIS A 141 11.40 -11.80 4.63
C HIS A 141 12.00 -13.20 4.62
N ARG A 142 11.15 -14.23 4.70
CA ARG A 142 11.57 -15.64 4.70
C ARG A 142 11.21 -16.28 3.37
N VAL A 143 12.14 -17.02 2.79
CA VAL A 143 11.89 -17.86 1.61
C VAL A 143 12.20 -19.31 1.94
N GLN A 144 11.40 -20.22 1.39
CA GLN A 144 11.67 -21.66 1.44
C GLN A 144 11.61 -22.21 0.02
N ARG A 145 12.75 -22.68 -0.49
CA ARG A 145 12.88 -23.25 -1.83
C ARG A 145 14.01 -24.28 -1.89
N VAL A 146 14.05 -25.05 -2.98
CA VAL A 146 15.23 -25.87 -3.30
C VAL A 146 16.32 -24.91 -3.80
N PRO A 147 17.54 -24.97 -3.26
CA PRO A 147 18.58 -24.00 -3.60
C PRO A 147 19.01 -24.17 -5.05
N ALA A 148 19.42 -23.09 -5.70
CA ALA A 148 20.00 -23.22 -7.04
C ALA A 148 21.40 -23.87 -6.99
N THR A 149 22.05 -23.80 -5.83
CA THR A 149 23.42 -24.25 -5.58
C THR A 149 23.53 -25.68 -5.04
N GLU A 150 22.42 -26.33 -4.64
CA GLU A 150 22.42 -27.72 -4.12
C GLU A 150 21.18 -28.52 -4.59
N SER A 151 21.38 -29.79 -4.95
CA SER A 151 20.37 -30.61 -5.64
C SER A 151 19.43 -31.42 -4.71
N GLN A 152 19.56 -31.34 -3.39
CA GLN A 152 18.68 -32.07 -2.44
C GLN A 152 18.36 -31.25 -1.18
N GLY A 153 17.07 -31.20 -0.82
CA GLY A 153 16.57 -30.56 0.41
C GLY A 153 15.83 -29.25 0.19
N SER A 154 14.85 -28.96 1.06
CA SER A 154 14.17 -27.67 1.13
C SER A 154 14.71 -26.90 2.34
N TYR A 155 15.37 -25.77 2.09
CA TYR A 155 15.99 -24.94 3.12
C TYR A 155 15.23 -23.63 3.27
N SER A 156 15.26 -23.06 4.47
CA SER A 156 14.67 -21.75 4.76
C SER A 156 15.75 -20.68 4.86
N TYR A 157 15.60 -19.62 4.08
CA TYR A 157 16.52 -18.49 4.02
C TYR A 157 15.82 -17.21 4.45
N PHE A 158 16.59 -16.26 4.95
CA PHE A 158 16.07 -15.00 5.47
C PHE A 158 16.78 -13.82 4.80
N CYS A 159 16.00 -12.78 4.48
CA CYS A 159 16.50 -11.50 4.04
C CYS A 159 15.90 -10.41 4.94
N LEU A 160 16.69 -9.38 5.25
CA LEU A 160 16.19 -8.20 5.93
C LEU A 160 15.85 -7.14 4.88
N TYR A 161 14.64 -6.63 4.95
CA TYR A 161 14.19 -5.48 4.20
C TYR A 161 14.00 -4.33 5.18
N ARG A 162 14.59 -3.17 4.88
CA ARG A 162 14.39 -1.95 5.66
C ARG A 162 14.00 -0.82 4.72
N CYS A 163 12.84 -0.23 4.96
CA CYS A 163 12.42 1.01 4.32
C CYS A 163 12.75 2.18 5.26
N GLY A 164 13.75 2.97 4.90
CA GLY A 164 14.14 4.19 5.62
C GLY A 164 13.48 5.43 5.03
N ASN A 165 13.02 6.36 5.88
CA ASN A 165 12.67 7.71 5.44
C ASN A 165 13.97 8.45 5.08
N ALA A 166 13.97 9.24 4.00
CA ALA A 166 15.12 9.99 3.49
C ALA A 166 15.69 11.08 4.44
N ARG A 167 15.30 11.11 5.73
CA ARG A 167 15.90 11.96 6.78
C ARG A 167 17.06 11.30 7.53
N THR A 168 17.21 9.98 7.47
CA THR A 168 18.14 9.22 8.32
C THR A 168 19.18 8.39 7.55
N ALA A 169 19.41 8.70 6.27
CA ALA A 169 20.54 8.19 5.50
C ALA A 169 21.68 9.21 5.46
#